data_AF-A0A522BAG9-F1
#
_entry.id   AF-A0A522BAG9-F1
#
_cell.length_a   1.000
_cell.length_b   1.000
_cell.length_c   1.000
_cell.angle_alpha   90.00
_cell.angle_beta   90.00
_cell.angle_gamma   90.00
#
_symmetry.space_group_name_H-M   'P 1'
#
loop_
_entity.id
_entity.type
_entity.pdbx_description
1 polymer ?
#
loop_
_entity_poly.entity_id
_entity_poly.type
_entity_poly.pdbx_seq_one_letter_code
_entity_poly.pdbx_strand_id
1 'polypeptide(L)' 'DALVHEISNLRKEAAIALGEVGDPQARPALEQAANDPDPDVRKLARLALGRLAA' A
#
# COMPACT_ATOMS: atom_id res chain seq x y z
N ASP A 1 -6.40 4.89 10.17
CA ASP A 1 -5.27 4.19 9.53
C ASP A 1 -5.14 4.70 8.09
N ALA A 2 -3.94 5.01 7.61
CA ALA A 2 -3.73 5.80 6.38
C ALA A 2 -4.12 5.07 5.09
N LEU A 3 -4.05 3.73 5.11
CA LEU A 3 -4.45 2.86 3.99
C LEU A 3 -5.96 2.66 3.85
N VAL A 4 -6.77 3.21 4.77
CA VAL A 4 -8.24 3.17 4.69
C VAL A 4 -8.86 4.58 4.65
N HIS A 5 -8.04 5.59 4.42
CA HIS A 5 -8.49 6.98 4.36
C HIS A 5 -9.37 7.23 3.12
N GLU A 6 -10.43 8.03 3.22
CA GLU A 6 -11.39 8.26 2.11
C GLU A 6 -10.72 8.85 0.87
N ILE A 7 -9.79 9.80 1.07
CA ILE A 7 -8.96 10.39 0.02
C ILE A 7 -7.99 9.35 -0.53
N SER A 8 -8.17 8.97 -1.80
CA SER A 8 -7.32 7.94 -2.42
C SER A 8 -5.85 8.36 -2.53
N ASN A 9 -5.56 9.64 -2.75
CA ASN A 9 -4.18 10.13 -2.76
C ASN A 9 -3.43 9.84 -1.45
N LEU A 10 -4.07 9.95 -0.28
CA LEU A 10 -3.42 9.61 0.99
C LEU A 10 -3.16 8.11 1.10
N ARG A 11 -4.05 7.26 0.56
CA ARG A 11 -3.82 5.81 0.49
C ARG A 11 -2.67 5.45 -0.45
N LYS A 12 -2.54 6.16 -1.58
CA LYS A 12 -1.41 6.01 -2.53
C LYS A 12 -0.08 6.31 -1.84
N GLU A 13 0.02 7.47 -1.19
CA GLU A 13 1.23 7.88 -0.46
C GLU A 13 1.57 6.90 0.67
N ALA A 14 0.56 6.41 1.40
CA ALA A 14 0.77 5.39 2.43
C ALA A 14 1.32 4.08 1.85
N ALA A 15 0.80 3.60 0.71
CA ALA A 15 1.31 2.41 0.06
C ALA A 15 2.76 2.58 -0.42
N ILE A 16 3.11 3.76 -0.97
CA ILE A 16 4.48 4.10 -1.36
C ILE A 16 5.40 4.07 -0.14
N ALA A 17 5.05 4.83 0.90
CA ALA A 17 5.86 4.97 2.10
C ALA A 17 6.12 3.62 2.78
N LEU A 18 5.09 2.77 2.91
CA LEU A 18 5.25 1.43 3.51
C LEU A 18 6.18 0.53 2.68
N GLY A 19 6.10 0.61 1.36
CA GLY A 19 7.01 -0.12 0.48
C GLY A 19 8.45 0.38 0.51
N GLU A 20 8.67 1.66 0.83
CA GLU A 20 10.00 2.26 1.00
C GLU A 20 10.60 1.96 2.38
N VAL A 21 9.76 2.00 3.42
CA VAL A 21 10.16 1.60 4.79
C VAL A 21 10.57 0.14 4.83
N GLY A 22 9.86 -0.72 4.10
CA GLY A 22 10.23 -2.14 3.98
C GLY A 22 9.95 -2.96 5.25
N ASP A 23 9.11 -2.47 6.16
CA ASP A 23 8.73 -3.20 7.36
C ASP A 23 7.79 -4.37 7.01
N PRO A 24 8.17 -5.64 7.29
CA PRO A 24 7.32 -6.80 7.04
C PRO A 24 5.95 -6.73 7.73
N GLN A 25 5.82 -5.97 8.83
CA GLN A 25 4.54 -5.75 9.52
C GLN A 25 3.51 -5.01 8.65
N ALA A 26 3.94 -4.30 7.61
CA ALA A 26 3.05 -3.60 6.68
C ALA A 26 2.32 -4.55 5.71
N ARG A 27 2.75 -5.81 5.60
CA ARG A 27 2.26 -6.76 4.60
C ARG A 27 0.74 -6.96 4.63
N PRO A 28 0.07 -7.22 5.77
CA PRO A 28 -1.38 -7.42 5.78
C PRO A 28 -2.14 -6.19 5.29
N ALA A 29 -1.68 -4.99 5.66
CA ALA A 29 -2.32 -3.74 5.25
C ALA A 29 -2.16 -3.48 3.75
N LEU A 30 -0.98 -3.80 3.19
CA LEU A 30 -0.74 -3.71 1.74
C LEU A 30 -1.51 -4.77 0.95
N GLU A 31 -1.70 -5.99 1.49
CA GLU A 31 -2.55 -7.02 0.87
C GLU A 31 -4.02 -6.57 0.79
N GLN A 32 -4.51 -5.85 1.80
CA GLN A 32 -5.83 -5.22 1.74
C GLN A 32 -5.87 -4.11 0.67
N ALA A 33 -4.87 -3.22 0.65
CA ALA A 33 -4.79 -2.13 -0.32
C ALA A 33 -4.62 -2.60 -1.77
N ALA A 34 -4.13 -3.83 -2.00
CA ALA A 34 -4.08 -4.43 -3.34
C ALA A 34 -5.47 -4.67 -3.96
N ASN A 35 -6.53 -4.59 -3.16
CA ASN A 35 -7.94 -4.71 -3.56
C ASN A 35 -8.71 -3.39 -3.47
N ASP A 36 -8.02 -2.26 -3.30
CA ASP A 36 -8.62 -0.94 -3.19
C ASP A 36 -9.49 -0.56 -4.41
N PRO A 37 -10.59 0.20 -4.26
CA PRO A 37 -11.38 0.68 -5.40
C PRO A 37 -10.58 1.54 -6.38
N ASP A 38 -9.59 2.30 -5.91
CA ASP A 38 -8.73 3.14 -6.74
C ASP A 38 -7.64 2.30 -7.44
N PRO A 39 -7.56 2.32 -8.78
CA PRO A 39 -6.60 1.52 -9.54
C PRO A 39 -5.13 1.85 -9.24
N ASP A 40 -4.81 3.10 -8.92
CA ASP A 40 -3.44 3.49 -8.58
C ASP A 40 -3.04 2.94 -7.22
N VAL A 41 -3.96 2.98 -6.24
CA VAL A 41 -3.72 2.38 -4.92
C VAL A 41 -3.43 0.88 -5.07
N ARG A 42 -4.23 0.15 -5.88
CA ARG A 42 -3.97 -1.28 -6.14
C ARG A 42 -2.59 -1.52 -6.75
N LYS A 43 -2.19 -0.69 -7.72
CA LYS A 43 -0.88 -0.80 -8.38
C LYS A 43 0.25 -0.58 -7.38
N LEU A 44 0.17 0.49 -6.60
CA LEU A 44 1.20 0.88 -5.63
C LEU A 44 1.32 -0.14 -4.49
N ALA A 45 0.20 -0.67 -4.00
CA ALA A 45 0.19 -1.72 -2.98
C ALA A 45 0.90 -3.00 -3.46
N ARG A 46 0.67 -3.44 -4.71
CA ARG A 46 1.38 -4.59 -5.28
C ARG A 46 2.88 -4.34 -5.47
N LEU A 47 3.26 -3.12 -5.86
CA LEU A 47 4.67 -2.73 -5.95
C LEU A 47 5.35 -2.76 -4.57
N ALA A 48 4.69 -2.22 -3.55
CA ALA A 48 5.17 -2.24 -2.17
C ALA A 48 5.30 -3.67 -1.63
N LEU A 49 4.35 -4.56 -1.89
CA LEU A 49 4.46 -5.98 -1.55
C LEU A 49 5.66 -6.66 -2.24
N GLY A 50 5.93 -6.31 -3.50
CA GLY A 50 7.12 -6.80 -4.21
C GLY A 50 8.43 -6.35 -3.55
N ARG A 51 8.47 -5.13 -3.03
CA ARG A 51 9.64 -4.60 -2.29
C ARG A 51 9.85 -5.30 -0.96
N LEU A 52 8.78 -5.67 -0.26
CA LEU A 52 8.85 -6.43 1.00
C LEU A 52 9.33 -7.89 0.81
N ALA A 53 9.25 -8.41 -0.41
CA ALA A 53 9.66 -9.78 -0.73
C ALA A 53 11.08 -9.89 -1.31
N ALA A 54 11.74 -8.75 -1.55
CA ALA A 54 13.12 -8.64 -2.05
C ALA A 54 14.12 -8.52 -0.89
#